data_AF-A0A0Q4V5U5-F1
#
_entry.id   AF-A0A0Q4V5U5-F1
#
_cell.length_a   1.000
_cell.length_b   1.000
_cell.length_c   1.000
_cell.angle_alpha   90.00
_cell.angle_beta   90.00
_cell.angle_gamma   90.00
#
_symmetry.space_group_name_H-M   'P 1'
#
loop_
_entity.id
_entity.type
_entity.pdbx_description
1 polymer ?
#
loop_
_entity_poly.entity_id
_entity_poly.type
_entity_poly.pdbx_seq_one_letter_code
_entity_poly.pdbx_strand_id
1 'polypeptide(L)'
;MFSLAGVAGIGLAVAACSSGDGADGGKGSAKDAGATDTATGGSTSTSTSTPKAGATADTPSTKKIEPATVPLAGGTTVTISGTGLAAVTAVTVGGVAATDVQASDATVAFTLPHQATYTPGDADVALVGSGGDTLTTSKLAYAVQTDVDRQLQYAMQYVKDYNLAGYGDMNPIGGDCANFVSQTLIARGWQQRSDWYSRNAGAQHSTTWTYCPSMDPWLIANAATFGLTRRTLEDRDKVKIGDIVMWDWNHNGSPDHVTIVSEVTKDASGKVLIRSASHNEDGPYRDLDEMITVQHPGGTAWFHTFDA
;
A
#
# COMPACT_ATOMS: atom_id res chain seq x y z
N MET A 1 -21.74 -20.93 -11.47
CA MET A 1 -20.72 -20.65 -12.51
C MET A 1 -21.08 -19.34 -13.18
N PHE A 2 -20.56 -18.22 -12.67
CA PHE A 2 -20.57 -16.96 -13.41
C PHE A 2 -19.21 -16.28 -13.21
N SER A 3 -18.73 -15.78 -14.35
CA SER A 3 -17.35 -15.46 -14.69
C SER A 3 -16.89 -14.14 -14.06
N LEU A 4 -15.68 -14.16 -13.48
CA LEU A 4 -14.96 -12.99 -13.01
C LEU A 4 -14.27 -12.32 -14.21
N ALA A 5 -14.69 -11.11 -14.59
CA ALA A 5 -13.97 -10.28 -15.56
C ALA A 5 -13.26 -9.16 -14.79
N GLY A 6 -11.92 -9.20 -14.84
CA GLY A 6 -11.05 -8.22 -14.21
C GLY A 6 -11.12 -6.86 -14.90
N VAL A 7 -11.13 -5.81 -14.09
CA VAL A 7 -10.91 -4.44 -14.54
C VAL A 7 -9.44 -4.13 -14.30
N ALA A 8 -8.66 -4.11 -15.38
CA ALA A 8 -7.29 -3.63 -15.38
C ALA A 8 -7.30 -2.09 -15.42
N GLY A 9 -6.71 -1.47 -14.41
CA GLY A 9 -6.44 -0.03 -14.38
C GLY A 9 -5.35 0.33 -15.40
N ILE A 10 -5.68 1.25 -16.29
CA ILE A 10 -4.82 1.77 -17.35
C ILE A 10 -3.86 2.80 -16.73
N GLY A 11 -2.57 2.47 -16.67
CA GLY A 11 -1.49 3.43 -16.43
C GLY A 11 -1.19 4.21 -17.71
N LEU A 12 -1.42 5.53 -17.66
CA LEU A 12 -1.12 6.46 -18.74
C LEU A 12 0.35 6.93 -18.60
N ALA A 13 1.25 6.39 -19.43
CA ALA A 13 2.60 6.92 -19.62
C ALA A 13 2.61 7.81 -20.86
N VAL A 14 2.89 9.11 -20.68
CA VAL A 14 3.10 10.06 -21.78
C VAL A 14 4.59 10.08 -22.11
N ALA A 15 4.95 9.50 -23.25
CA ALA A 15 6.24 9.69 -23.90
C ALA A 15 6.08 10.70 -25.05
N ALA A 16 6.83 11.79 -25.02
CA ALA A 16 6.98 12.71 -26.14
C ALA A 16 8.44 12.67 -26.62
N CYS A 17 8.68 11.93 -27.69
CA CYS A 17 9.89 12.04 -28.50
C CYS A 17 9.59 12.91 -29.72
N SER A 18 10.43 13.93 -29.92
CA SER A 18 10.37 14.87 -31.05
C SER A 18 10.77 14.17 -32.35
N SER A 19 9.94 14.32 -33.39
CA SER A 19 10.25 13.93 -34.77
C SER A 19 10.81 15.13 -35.53
N GLY A 20 11.88 14.91 -36.27
CA GLY A 20 12.38 15.88 -37.24
C GLY A 20 13.25 15.18 -38.28
N ASP A 21 12.64 14.73 -39.37
CA ASP A 21 13.32 14.44 -40.63
C ASP A 21 12.41 14.82 -41.79
N GLY A 22 12.95 15.62 -42.71
CA GLY A 22 12.28 16.07 -43.92
C GLY A 22 13.30 16.72 -44.86
N ALA A 23 13.73 15.95 -45.85
CA ALA A 23 14.75 16.27 -46.84
C ALA A 23 14.18 16.99 -48.08
N ASP A 24 15.04 17.80 -48.73
CA ASP A 24 15.03 18.15 -50.16
C ASP A 24 16.41 18.77 -50.45
N GLY A 25 17.18 18.57 -51.51
CA GLY A 25 17.07 17.91 -52.81
C GLY A 25 18.18 18.54 -53.66
N GLY A 26 18.88 17.77 -54.54
CA GLY A 26 19.85 18.41 -55.46
C GLY A 26 20.87 17.48 -56.11
N LYS A 27 20.63 17.14 -57.37
CA LYS A 27 21.46 16.34 -58.29
C LYS A 27 22.79 17.01 -58.67
N GLY A 28 23.79 16.21 -59.07
CA GLY A 28 24.90 16.69 -59.91
C GLY A 28 26.08 15.73 -60.02
N SER A 29 26.17 15.03 -61.15
CA SER A 29 27.18 14.02 -61.46
C SER A 29 28.57 14.58 -61.84
N ALA A 30 29.57 13.73 -61.62
CA ALA A 30 30.67 13.36 -62.55
C ALA A 30 32.10 13.88 -62.30
N LYS A 31 33.01 12.93 -62.52
CA LYS A 31 34.46 12.99 -62.84
C LYS A 31 35.40 13.32 -61.69
N ASP A 32 36.65 12.88 -61.67
CA ASP A 32 37.47 11.81 -62.25
C ASP A 32 38.86 12.05 -61.62
N ALA A 33 39.63 10.98 -61.44
CA ALA A 33 41.09 10.89 -61.33
C ALA A 33 41.92 11.98 -60.62
N GLY A 34 42.76 11.52 -59.68
CA GLY A 34 43.93 12.31 -59.24
C GLY A 34 44.71 11.68 -58.10
N ALA A 35 45.42 10.59 -58.37
CA ALA A 35 46.49 10.09 -57.50
C ALA A 35 47.61 11.12 -57.37
N THR A 36 48.29 11.17 -56.21
CA THR A 36 49.73 10.86 -56.10
C THR A 36 50.22 10.94 -54.66
N ASP A 37 51.07 9.96 -54.34
CA ASP A 37 51.75 9.71 -53.09
C ASP A 37 52.64 10.85 -52.60
N THR A 38 52.82 10.91 -51.28
CA THR A 38 54.15 11.17 -50.69
C THR A 38 54.22 10.52 -49.31
N ALA A 39 54.90 9.39 -49.24
CA ALA A 39 55.38 8.81 -47.99
C ALA A 39 56.51 9.66 -47.42
N THR A 40 56.64 9.75 -46.10
CA THR A 40 57.88 9.44 -45.34
C THR A 40 57.63 9.59 -43.82
N GLY A 41 57.80 8.48 -43.09
CA GLY A 41 58.60 8.38 -41.85
C GLY A 41 58.12 9.07 -40.58
N GLY A 42 57.75 8.27 -39.58
CA GLY A 42 57.62 8.74 -38.19
C GLY A 42 57.01 7.70 -37.27
N SER A 43 57.78 6.66 -36.93
CA SER A 43 57.42 5.73 -35.87
C SER A 43 57.55 6.43 -34.52
N THR A 44 56.43 6.65 -33.84
CA THR A 44 56.38 6.90 -32.40
C THR A 44 55.33 6.00 -31.82
N SER A 45 55.82 4.98 -31.12
CA SER A 45 55.07 4.03 -30.33
C SER A 45 54.48 4.75 -29.11
N THR A 46 53.31 5.34 -29.26
CA THR A 46 52.45 5.69 -28.12
C THR A 46 51.51 4.52 -27.89
N SER A 47 51.88 3.69 -26.93
CA SER A 47 51.02 2.70 -26.30
C SER A 47 49.77 3.38 -25.73
N THR A 48 48.72 3.47 -26.53
CA THR A 48 47.36 3.71 -26.09
C THR A 48 46.88 2.44 -25.40
N SER A 49 47.01 2.40 -24.07
CA SER A 49 46.21 1.49 -23.26
C SER A 49 44.74 1.91 -23.41
N THR A 50 44.04 1.30 -24.36
CA THR A 50 42.58 1.30 -24.39
C THR A 50 42.12 0.73 -23.04
N PRO A 51 41.33 1.46 -22.22
CA PRO A 51 40.64 0.81 -21.13
C PRO A 51 39.70 -0.21 -21.78
N LYS A 52 39.84 -1.48 -21.37
CA LYS A 52 38.92 -2.55 -21.71
C LYS A 52 37.53 -2.16 -21.19
N ALA A 53 36.75 -1.49 -22.03
CA ALA A 53 35.32 -1.33 -21.84
C ALA A 53 34.69 -2.71 -22.02
N GLY A 54 34.28 -3.31 -20.90
CA GLY A 54 33.70 -4.65 -20.90
C GLY A 54 33.73 -5.27 -19.52
N ALA A 55 33.33 -4.54 -18.49
CA ALA A 55 32.59 -5.18 -17.42
C ALA A 55 31.18 -5.35 -17.99
N THR A 56 30.86 -6.54 -18.48
CA THR A 56 29.46 -6.91 -18.70
C THR A 56 28.77 -6.73 -17.37
N ALA A 57 27.83 -5.80 -17.27
CA ALA A 57 27.00 -5.69 -16.08
C ALA A 57 26.34 -7.07 -15.87
N ASP A 58 26.61 -7.69 -14.72
CA ASP A 58 26.05 -9.00 -14.42
C ASP A 58 24.52 -8.90 -14.48
N THR A 59 23.89 -9.85 -15.18
CA THR A 59 22.43 -9.89 -15.28
C THR A 59 21.84 -9.99 -13.87
N PRO A 60 20.93 -9.08 -13.48
CA PRO A 60 20.37 -9.08 -12.13
C PRO A 60 19.70 -10.43 -11.81
N SER A 61 20.05 -11.02 -10.67
CA SER A 61 19.49 -12.32 -10.26
C SER A 61 19.15 -12.34 -8.77
N THR A 62 18.03 -12.98 -8.43
CA THR A 62 17.63 -13.21 -7.03
C THR A 62 18.09 -14.59 -6.58
N LYS A 63 18.54 -14.70 -5.33
CA LYS A 63 18.99 -15.95 -4.71
C LYS A 63 18.13 -16.36 -3.53
N LYS A 64 17.78 -15.41 -2.66
CA LYS A 64 17.00 -15.66 -1.45
C LYS A 64 16.19 -14.44 -1.08
N ILE A 65 15.00 -14.67 -0.53
CA ILE A 65 14.15 -13.67 0.10
C ILE A 65 13.89 -14.06 1.56
N GLU A 66 13.99 -13.10 2.46
CA GLU A 66 13.75 -13.26 3.89
C GLU A 66 13.04 -12.05 4.50
N PRO A 67 12.01 -12.26 5.35
CA PRO A 67 11.27 -13.52 5.51
C PRO A 67 10.51 -13.91 4.23
N ALA A 68 10.41 -15.21 3.95
CA ALA A 68 9.66 -15.72 2.79
C ALA A 68 8.14 -15.83 3.04
N THR A 69 7.72 -15.79 4.31
CA THR A 69 6.32 -15.76 4.72
C THR A 69 6.10 -14.55 5.61
N VAL A 70 5.11 -13.72 5.27
CA VAL A 70 4.97 -12.36 5.78
C VAL A 70 3.54 -12.04 6.20
N PRO A 71 3.31 -11.07 7.11
CA PRO A 71 1.96 -10.67 7.54
C PRO A 71 1.18 -9.97 6.43
N LEU A 72 -0.14 -10.11 6.47
CA LEU A 72 -1.08 -9.49 5.50
C LEU A 72 -1.08 -7.97 5.58
N ALA A 73 -0.93 -7.41 6.79
CA ALA A 73 -0.92 -5.97 7.02
C ALA A 73 0.34 -5.24 6.52
N GLY A 74 1.36 -5.97 6.05
CA GLY A 74 2.60 -5.36 5.58
C GLY A 74 3.49 -4.84 6.71
N GLY A 75 4.26 -3.79 6.43
CA GLY A 75 5.11 -3.08 7.39
C GLY A 75 6.40 -3.81 7.80
N THR A 76 6.51 -5.10 7.52
CA THR A 76 7.73 -5.87 7.78
C THR A 76 8.80 -5.55 6.73
N THR A 77 10.04 -5.34 7.16
CA THR A 77 11.17 -5.24 6.22
C THR A 77 11.48 -6.61 5.62
N VAL A 78 11.49 -6.69 4.29
CA VAL A 78 11.89 -7.88 3.53
C VAL A 78 13.20 -7.60 2.83
N THR A 79 14.13 -8.55 2.88
CA THR A 79 15.42 -8.48 2.21
C THR A 79 15.54 -9.57 1.16
N ILE A 80 15.91 -9.18 -0.05
CA ILE A 80 16.30 -10.08 -1.13
C ILE A 80 17.83 -10.01 -1.27
N SER A 81 18.47 -11.16 -1.34
CA SER A 81 19.89 -11.29 -1.71
C SER A 81 20.02 -11.81 -3.13
N GLY A 82 21.08 -11.41 -3.82
CA GLY A 82 21.30 -11.71 -5.23
C GLY A 82 22.59 -11.13 -5.77
N THR A 83 22.62 -10.86 -7.08
CA THR A 83 23.74 -10.23 -7.81
C THR A 83 23.21 -9.18 -8.78
N GLY A 84 23.99 -8.13 -9.06
CA GLY A 84 23.62 -7.11 -10.05
C GLY A 84 22.39 -6.27 -9.65
N LEU A 85 22.06 -6.18 -8.36
CA LEU A 85 20.81 -5.57 -7.90
C LEU A 85 20.87 -4.04 -7.73
N ALA A 86 22.03 -3.41 -7.97
CA ALA A 86 22.23 -1.98 -7.72
C ALA A 86 21.34 -1.07 -8.59
N ALA A 87 20.85 -1.56 -9.72
CA ALA A 87 19.97 -0.81 -10.63
C ALA A 87 18.50 -0.80 -10.20
N VAL A 88 18.13 -1.51 -9.14
CA VAL A 88 16.76 -1.55 -8.63
C VAL A 88 16.38 -0.21 -8.00
N THR A 89 15.29 0.37 -8.47
CA THR A 89 14.75 1.65 -7.97
C THR A 89 13.36 1.51 -7.37
N ALA A 90 12.65 0.43 -7.66
CA ALA A 90 11.33 0.14 -7.10
C ALA A 90 11.11 -1.36 -6.92
N VAL A 91 10.20 -1.71 -6.01
CA VAL A 91 9.76 -3.08 -5.78
C VAL A 91 8.24 -3.11 -5.76
N THR A 92 7.64 -4.12 -6.40
CA THR A 92 6.22 -4.43 -6.23
C THR A 92 6.06 -5.83 -5.67
N VAL A 93 5.01 -6.02 -4.86
CA VAL A 93 4.64 -7.31 -4.28
C VAL A 93 3.17 -7.55 -4.56
N GLY A 94 2.85 -8.57 -5.36
CA GLY A 94 1.48 -8.83 -5.83
C GLY A 94 0.87 -7.64 -6.61
N GLY A 95 1.72 -6.83 -7.24
CA GLY A 95 1.33 -5.61 -7.96
C GLY A 95 1.22 -4.35 -7.11
N VAL A 96 1.33 -4.44 -5.77
CA VAL A 96 1.32 -3.27 -4.87
C VAL A 96 2.75 -2.75 -4.69
N ALA A 97 2.94 -1.43 -4.75
CA ALA A 97 4.26 -0.82 -4.56
C ALA A 97 4.72 -0.95 -3.11
N ALA A 98 5.96 -1.42 -2.92
CA ALA A 98 6.64 -1.39 -1.64
C ALA A 98 7.26 -0.02 -1.37
N THR A 99 7.59 0.26 -0.10
CA THR A 99 8.24 1.52 0.31
C THR A 99 9.66 1.27 0.84
N ASP A 100 10.40 2.35 1.10
CA ASP A 100 11.73 2.31 1.72
C ASP A 100 12.72 1.37 1.01
N VAL A 101 12.64 1.33 -0.32
CA VAL A 101 13.50 0.49 -1.16
C VAL A 101 14.95 0.95 -1.07
N GLN A 102 15.82 0.07 -0.60
CA GLN A 102 17.26 0.28 -0.51
C GLN A 102 17.97 -0.83 -1.27
N ALA A 103 18.62 -0.46 -2.37
CA ALA A 103 19.34 -1.39 -3.23
C ALA A 103 20.86 -1.25 -3.08
N SER A 104 21.54 -2.39 -3.13
CA SER A 104 22.98 -2.53 -3.34
C SER A 104 23.21 -3.56 -4.45
N ASP A 105 24.45 -3.82 -4.82
CA ASP A 105 24.74 -4.85 -5.82
C ASP A 105 24.32 -6.26 -5.37
N ALA A 106 24.37 -6.53 -4.06
CA ALA A 106 24.11 -7.85 -3.50
C ALA A 106 22.74 -8.00 -2.82
N THR A 107 22.07 -6.90 -2.49
CA THR A 107 20.83 -6.92 -1.71
C THR A 107 19.83 -5.85 -2.11
N VAL A 108 18.55 -6.14 -1.93
CA VAL A 108 17.46 -5.16 -1.93
C VAL A 108 16.64 -5.34 -0.65
N ALA A 109 16.58 -4.32 0.19
CA ALA A 109 15.68 -4.26 1.33
C ALA A 109 14.51 -3.33 1.02
N PHE A 110 13.30 -3.66 1.47
CA PHE A 110 12.12 -2.83 1.30
C PHE A 110 11.10 -3.09 2.42
N THR A 111 10.24 -2.11 2.68
CA THR A 111 9.08 -2.26 3.55
C THR A 111 7.94 -2.89 2.76
N LEU A 112 7.46 -4.04 3.23
CA LEU A 112 6.40 -4.81 2.61
C LEU A 112 5.07 -4.02 2.60
N PRO A 113 4.38 -3.88 1.45
CA PRO A 113 3.04 -3.32 1.44
C PRO A 113 2.03 -4.29 2.08
N HIS A 114 0.84 -3.80 2.45
CA HIS A 114 -0.23 -4.73 2.82
C HIS A 114 -0.74 -5.49 1.59
N GLN A 115 -1.31 -6.67 1.80
CA GLN A 115 -2.00 -7.41 0.74
C GLN A 115 -3.36 -6.74 0.48
N ALA A 116 -3.66 -6.46 -0.79
CA ALA A 116 -4.78 -5.61 -1.19
C ALA A 116 -6.18 -6.11 -0.78
N THR A 117 -6.34 -7.39 -0.45
CA THR A 117 -7.61 -7.99 -0.03
C THR A 117 -7.51 -8.73 1.31
N TYR A 118 -6.42 -8.52 2.05
CA TYR A 118 -6.05 -9.26 3.26
C TYR A 118 -6.22 -10.79 3.15
N THR A 119 -5.97 -11.36 1.97
CA THR A 119 -6.10 -12.80 1.70
C THR A 119 -4.73 -13.48 1.70
N PRO A 120 -4.54 -14.62 2.41
CA PRO A 120 -3.30 -15.38 2.38
C PRO A 120 -3.02 -15.97 0.99
N GLY A 121 -1.75 -16.10 0.64
CA GLY A 121 -1.34 -16.71 -0.62
C GLY A 121 0.01 -16.22 -1.12
N ASP A 122 0.51 -16.89 -2.16
CA ASP A 122 1.74 -16.52 -2.82
C ASP A 122 1.59 -15.17 -3.54
N ALA A 123 2.64 -14.35 -3.50
CA ALA A 123 2.72 -13.09 -4.21
C ALA A 123 4.06 -13.01 -4.97
N ASP A 124 3.97 -12.57 -6.22
CA ASP A 124 5.13 -12.26 -7.04
C ASP A 124 5.79 -10.98 -6.54
N VAL A 125 7.11 -11.01 -6.43
CA VAL A 125 7.93 -9.83 -6.13
C VAL A 125 8.69 -9.45 -7.39
N ALA A 126 8.46 -8.24 -7.90
CA ALA A 126 9.19 -7.71 -9.05
C ALA A 126 10.18 -6.63 -8.59
N LEU A 127 11.44 -6.77 -9.01
CA LEU A 127 12.47 -5.76 -8.82
C LEU A 127 12.56 -4.93 -10.11
N VAL A 128 12.30 -3.63 -9.99
CA VAL A 128 12.07 -2.73 -11.13
C VAL A 128 13.21 -1.70 -11.22
N GLY A 129 13.73 -1.51 -12.43
CA GLY A 129 14.74 -0.51 -12.73
C GLY A 129 14.16 0.87 -13.04
N SER A 130 15.02 1.87 -13.21
CA SER A 130 14.61 3.26 -13.47
C SER A 130 13.79 3.46 -14.75
N GLY A 131 13.93 2.55 -15.73
CA GLY A 131 13.13 2.54 -16.96
C GLY A 131 11.72 1.95 -16.80
N GLY A 132 11.36 1.44 -15.62
CA GLY A 132 10.09 0.74 -15.37
C GLY A 132 10.09 -0.75 -15.72
N ASP A 133 11.18 -1.24 -16.33
CA ASP A 133 11.33 -2.65 -16.66
C ASP A 133 11.59 -3.50 -15.41
N THR A 134 10.99 -4.70 -15.40
CA THR A 134 11.30 -5.71 -14.39
C THR A 134 12.67 -6.30 -14.68
N LEU A 135 13.62 -6.07 -13.78
CA LEU A 135 15.00 -6.56 -13.87
C LEU A 135 15.08 -8.04 -13.49
N THR A 136 14.38 -8.43 -12.42
CA THR A 136 14.32 -9.81 -11.93
C THR A 136 13.12 -9.99 -11.00
N THR A 137 12.79 -11.24 -10.65
CA THR A 137 11.65 -11.56 -9.80
C THR A 137 12.01 -12.50 -8.65
N SER A 138 11.15 -12.53 -7.64
CA SER A 138 11.15 -13.49 -6.54
C SER A 138 9.70 -13.79 -6.14
N LYS A 139 9.50 -14.62 -5.11
CA LYS A 139 8.18 -14.93 -4.56
C LYS A 139 8.24 -14.95 -3.04
N LEU A 140 7.17 -14.49 -2.40
CA LEU A 140 6.91 -14.69 -0.98
C LEU A 140 5.46 -15.13 -0.78
N ALA A 141 5.10 -15.52 0.43
CA ALA A 141 3.72 -15.87 0.79
C ALA A 141 3.19 -14.93 1.88
N TYR A 142 2.05 -14.30 1.63
CA TYR A 142 1.29 -13.66 2.68
C TYR A 142 0.56 -14.70 3.53
N ALA A 143 0.61 -14.54 4.85
CA ALA A 143 -0.08 -15.39 5.81
C ALA A 143 -0.65 -14.57 6.96
N VAL A 144 -1.66 -15.13 7.64
CA VAL A 144 -2.17 -14.56 8.89
C VAL A 144 -1.13 -14.80 9.97
N GLN A 145 -0.51 -13.73 10.47
CA GLN A 145 0.51 -13.80 11.51
C GLN A 145 0.19 -12.89 12.70
N THR A 146 -0.54 -11.81 12.47
CA THR A 146 -0.79 -10.77 13.48
C THR A 146 -2.26 -10.64 13.83
N ASP A 147 -2.52 -9.92 14.91
CA ASP A 147 -3.86 -9.54 15.34
C ASP A 147 -4.53 -8.60 14.34
N VAL A 148 -3.74 -7.71 13.74
CA VAL A 148 -4.16 -6.80 12.66
C VAL A 148 -4.60 -7.62 11.44
N ASP A 149 -3.87 -8.68 11.07
CA ASP A 149 -4.24 -9.53 9.93
C ASP A 149 -5.64 -10.14 10.11
N ARG A 150 -5.95 -10.64 11.31
CA ARG A 150 -7.26 -11.22 11.62
C ARG A 150 -8.36 -10.17 11.63
N GLN A 151 -8.07 -8.98 12.17
CA GLN A 151 -9.00 -7.84 12.15
C GLN A 151 -9.38 -7.46 10.72
N LEU A 152 -8.40 -7.30 9.84
CA LEU A 152 -8.64 -6.85 8.48
C LEU A 152 -9.20 -7.96 7.59
N GLN A 153 -8.87 -9.24 7.84
CA GLN A 153 -9.60 -10.34 7.21
C GLN A 153 -11.09 -10.30 7.50
N TYR A 154 -11.44 -10.10 8.78
CA TYR A 154 -12.83 -9.96 9.17
C TYR A 154 -13.46 -8.75 8.48
N ALA A 155 -12.79 -7.61 8.50
CA ALA A 155 -13.28 -6.41 7.85
C ALA A 155 -13.55 -6.65 6.36
N MET A 156 -12.59 -7.19 5.60
CA MET A 156 -12.74 -7.45 4.16
C MET A 156 -13.83 -8.47 3.86
N GLN A 157 -14.01 -9.48 4.72
CA GLN A 157 -15.07 -10.47 4.55
C GLN A 157 -16.46 -9.86 4.75
N TYR A 158 -16.63 -9.00 5.75
CA TYR A 158 -17.95 -8.57 6.22
C TYR A 158 -18.33 -7.15 5.82
N VAL A 159 -17.45 -6.37 5.18
CA VAL A 159 -17.70 -4.96 4.80
C VAL A 159 -18.89 -4.76 3.84
N LYS A 160 -19.36 -5.81 3.18
CA LYS A 160 -20.55 -5.80 2.31
C LYS A 160 -21.57 -6.86 2.71
N ASP A 161 -21.10 -8.03 3.10
CA ASP A 161 -21.94 -9.16 3.48
C ASP A 161 -22.02 -9.23 5.01
N TYR A 162 -22.95 -8.51 5.64
CA TYR A 162 -22.96 -8.29 7.09
C TYR A 162 -23.05 -9.62 7.88
N ASN A 163 -22.37 -9.70 9.04
CA ASN A 163 -22.41 -10.90 9.90
C ASN A 163 -23.68 -10.97 10.76
N LEU A 164 -24.82 -11.11 10.11
CA LEU A 164 -26.14 -11.07 10.77
C LEU A 164 -26.33 -12.21 11.78
N ALA A 165 -25.80 -13.39 11.48
CA ALA A 165 -25.94 -14.55 12.36
C ALA A 165 -25.15 -14.40 13.67
N GLY A 166 -23.99 -13.74 13.62
CA GLY A 166 -23.16 -13.49 14.80
C GLY A 166 -23.61 -12.29 15.62
N TYR A 167 -23.96 -11.19 14.94
CA TYR A 167 -24.02 -9.86 15.57
C TYR A 167 -25.27 -9.05 15.24
N GLY A 168 -26.21 -9.59 14.45
CA GLY A 168 -27.45 -8.91 14.09
C GLY A 168 -27.26 -7.74 13.13
N ASP A 169 -28.36 -7.05 12.85
CA ASP A 169 -28.41 -5.83 12.04
C ASP A 169 -28.74 -4.63 12.93
N MET A 170 -27.83 -3.67 13.05
CA MET A 170 -28.05 -2.46 13.87
C MET A 170 -28.52 -1.25 13.05
N ASN A 171 -28.69 -1.39 11.73
CA ASN A 171 -29.26 -0.33 10.90
C ASN A 171 -30.62 0.20 11.41
N PRO A 172 -31.55 -0.66 11.91
CA PRO A 172 -32.82 -0.18 12.45
C PRO A 172 -32.72 0.71 13.69
N ILE A 173 -31.56 0.76 14.37
CA ILE A 173 -31.37 1.50 15.64
C ILE A 173 -30.34 2.63 15.54
N GLY A 174 -29.97 3.05 14.34
CA GLY A 174 -29.12 4.23 14.10
C GLY A 174 -27.86 3.97 13.29
N GLY A 175 -27.57 2.73 12.93
CA GLY A 175 -26.44 2.35 12.08
C GLY A 175 -25.68 1.14 12.62
N ASP A 176 -24.90 0.53 11.75
CA ASP A 176 -24.07 -0.66 12.01
C ASP A 176 -22.58 -0.35 12.16
N CYS A 177 -22.15 0.90 11.98
CA CYS A 177 -20.75 1.30 12.00
C CYS A 177 -19.98 0.88 13.26
N ALA A 178 -20.51 1.19 14.44
CA ALA A 178 -19.92 0.79 15.72
C ALA A 178 -20.05 -0.73 15.96
N ASN A 179 -21.13 -1.36 15.48
CA ASN A 179 -21.29 -2.80 15.54
C ASN A 179 -20.19 -3.50 14.72
N PHE A 180 -19.98 -3.08 13.48
CA PHE A 180 -18.94 -3.58 12.60
C PHE A 180 -17.55 -3.40 13.18
N VAL A 181 -17.21 -2.18 13.61
CA VAL A 181 -15.92 -1.90 14.26
C VAL A 181 -15.72 -2.81 15.47
N SER A 182 -16.75 -2.98 16.30
CA SER A 182 -16.67 -3.88 17.46
C SER A 182 -16.39 -5.33 17.08
N GLN A 183 -17.00 -5.82 16.01
CA GLN A 183 -16.76 -7.15 15.49
C GLN A 183 -15.32 -7.34 14.99
N THR A 184 -14.77 -6.34 14.29
CA THR A 184 -13.37 -6.38 13.86
C THR A 184 -12.42 -6.44 15.06
N LEU A 185 -12.74 -5.75 16.16
CA LEU A 185 -11.95 -5.78 17.38
C LEU A 185 -12.00 -7.15 18.08
N ILE A 186 -13.15 -7.84 18.05
CA ILE A 186 -13.21 -9.25 18.46
C ILE A 186 -12.30 -10.12 17.58
N ALA A 187 -12.33 -9.95 16.25
CA ALA A 187 -11.48 -10.70 15.34
C ALA A 187 -9.98 -10.41 15.58
N ARG A 188 -9.64 -9.17 15.94
CA ARG A 188 -8.31 -8.76 16.38
C ARG A 188 -7.86 -9.57 17.61
N GLY A 189 -8.79 -9.89 18.51
CA GLY A 189 -8.56 -10.73 19.70
C GLY A 189 -9.14 -10.15 20.97
N TRP A 190 -9.83 -9.00 20.91
CA TRP A 190 -10.51 -8.45 22.07
C TRP A 190 -11.58 -9.40 22.57
N GLN A 191 -11.81 -9.36 23.87
CA GLN A 191 -12.85 -10.14 24.54
C GLN A 191 -13.99 -9.22 24.91
N GLN A 192 -15.23 -9.70 24.75
CA GLN A 192 -16.39 -8.98 25.25
C GLN A 192 -16.29 -8.77 26.76
N ARG A 193 -16.86 -7.66 27.21
CA ARG A 193 -16.89 -7.25 28.62
C ARG A 193 -18.33 -7.02 29.07
N SER A 194 -18.54 -6.84 30.37
CA SER A 194 -19.88 -6.49 30.88
C SER A 194 -20.36 -5.12 30.40
N ASP A 195 -19.42 -4.22 30.09
CA ASP A 195 -19.63 -2.84 29.65
C ASP A 195 -19.42 -2.64 28.15
N TRP A 196 -19.11 -3.70 27.39
CA TRP A 196 -18.96 -3.71 25.93
C TRP A 196 -19.25 -5.11 25.38
N TYR A 197 -20.46 -5.33 24.85
CA TYR A 197 -20.90 -6.66 24.42
C TYR A 197 -21.96 -6.64 23.32
N SER A 198 -22.04 -7.76 22.60
CA SER A 198 -23.15 -8.16 21.73
C SER A 198 -23.38 -9.67 21.85
N ARG A 199 -24.60 -10.06 22.19
CA ARG A 199 -25.01 -11.44 22.51
C ARG A 199 -26.32 -11.76 21.81
N ASN A 200 -26.58 -13.06 21.66
CA ASN A 200 -27.81 -13.57 21.04
C ASN A 200 -28.05 -12.94 19.66
N ALA A 201 -27.06 -13.00 18.78
CA ALA A 201 -27.10 -12.40 17.43
C ALA A 201 -27.49 -10.91 17.45
N GLY A 202 -26.88 -10.14 18.36
CA GLY A 202 -27.19 -8.71 18.52
C GLY A 202 -28.47 -8.41 19.30
N ALA A 203 -29.32 -9.38 19.67
CA ALA A 203 -30.55 -9.06 20.42
C ALA A 203 -30.27 -8.49 21.83
N GLN A 204 -29.09 -8.74 22.38
CA GLN A 204 -28.62 -8.17 23.65
C GLN A 204 -27.27 -7.50 23.43
N HIS A 205 -27.23 -6.18 23.46
CA HIS A 205 -25.99 -5.42 23.24
C HIS A 205 -25.87 -4.26 24.23
N SER A 206 -24.64 -3.83 24.51
CA SER A 206 -24.39 -2.54 25.18
C SER A 206 -24.44 -1.39 24.18
N THR A 207 -24.70 -0.18 24.65
CA THR A 207 -24.65 1.03 23.81
C THR A 207 -23.22 1.33 23.34
N THR A 208 -22.22 1.07 24.19
CA THR A 208 -20.79 1.18 23.85
C THR A 208 -20.36 0.25 22.71
N TRP A 209 -21.12 -0.82 22.43
CA TRP A 209 -20.88 -1.72 21.30
C TRP A 209 -21.49 -1.18 20.00
N THR A 210 -22.73 -0.68 20.06
CA THR A 210 -23.52 -0.36 18.86
C THR A 210 -23.60 1.12 18.52
N TYR A 211 -23.07 2.02 19.35
CA TYR A 211 -23.28 3.47 19.18
C TYR A 211 -21.98 4.26 19.36
N CYS A 212 -21.50 4.91 18.29
CA CYS A 212 -20.22 5.64 18.28
C CYS A 212 -20.10 6.72 19.37
N PRO A 213 -21.13 7.54 19.69
CA PRO A 213 -21.06 8.50 20.80
C PRO A 213 -20.87 7.88 22.18
N SER A 214 -21.26 6.62 22.37
CA SER A 214 -20.96 5.88 23.60
C SER A 214 -19.61 5.14 23.52
N MET A 215 -19.23 4.68 22.33
CA MET A 215 -17.96 3.97 22.10
C MET A 215 -16.74 4.87 22.34
N ASP A 216 -16.72 6.09 21.78
CA ASP A 216 -15.55 6.98 21.89
C ASP A 216 -15.16 7.34 23.33
N PRO A 217 -16.05 7.87 24.18
CA PRO A 217 -15.70 8.13 25.58
C PRO A 217 -15.34 6.85 26.35
N TRP A 218 -15.92 5.70 25.97
CA TRP A 218 -15.55 4.40 26.56
C TRP A 218 -14.13 3.95 26.18
N LEU A 219 -13.71 4.13 24.91
CA LEU A 219 -12.34 3.89 24.46
C LEU A 219 -11.35 4.80 25.20
N ILE A 220 -11.69 6.09 25.37
CA ILE A 220 -10.87 7.04 26.12
C ILE A 220 -10.72 6.59 27.58
N ALA A 221 -11.83 6.26 28.25
CA ALA A 221 -11.82 5.83 29.65
C ALA A 221 -11.03 4.53 29.89
N ASN A 222 -10.93 3.67 28.88
CA ASN A 222 -10.22 2.40 28.95
C ASN A 222 -8.89 2.41 28.17
N ALA A 223 -8.42 3.57 27.72
CA ALA A 223 -7.28 3.68 26.81
C ALA A 223 -6.03 2.94 27.32
N ALA A 224 -5.70 3.11 28.60
CA ALA A 224 -4.57 2.41 29.24
C ALA A 224 -4.73 0.88 29.27
N THR A 225 -5.96 0.37 29.38
CA THR A 225 -6.25 -1.08 29.35
C THR A 225 -6.05 -1.64 27.96
N PHE A 226 -6.38 -0.86 26.93
CA PHE A 226 -6.37 -1.28 25.53
C PHE A 226 -5.10 -0.90 24.78
N GLY A 227 -4.18 -0.16 25.41
CA GLY A 227 -2.98 0.34 24.77
C GLY A 227 -3.30 1.40 23.70
N LEU A 228 -4.31 2.25 23.93
CA LEU A 228 -4.78 3.24 22.97
C LEU A 228 -4.22 4.63 23.25
N THR A 229 -3.83 5.34 22.20
CA THR A 229 -3.56 6.78 22.21
C THR A 229 -4.60 7.49 21.36
N ARG A 230 -5.26 8.52 21.90
CA ARG A 230 -6.13 9.39 21.11
C ARG A 230 -5.28 10.39 20.32
N ARG A 231 -5.49 10.49 19.00
CA ARG A 231 -4.74 11.34 18.08
C ARG A 231 -5.66 12.20 17.22
N THR A 232 -5.18 13.37 16.80
CA THR A 232 -5.92 14.29 15.93
C THR A 232 -5.53 14.13 14.47
N LEU A 233 -6.14 14.89 13.55
CA LEU A 233 -5.79 14.89 12.13
C LEU A 233 -4.37 15.37 11.84
N GLU A 234 -3.74 16.09 12.76
CA GLU A 234 -2.34 16.53 12.65
C GLU A 234 -1.35 15.38 12.86
N ASP A 235 -1.77 14.31 13.55
CA ASP A 235 -0.96 13.14 13.89
C ASP A 235 -1.12 11.98 12.88
N ARG A 236 -1.55 12.26 11.64
CA ARG A 236 -1.78 11.24 10.60
C ARG A 236 -0.55 10.35 10.34
N ASP A 237 0.65 10.88 10.54
CA ASP A 237 1.91 10.15 10.39
C ASP A 237 2.12 9.03 11.42
N LYS A 238 1.33 9.01 12.49
CA LYS A 238 1.37 7.98 13.54
C LYS A 238 0.29 6.91 13.36
N VAL A 239 -0.66 7.12 12.45
CA VAL A 239 -1.75 6.19 12.18
C VAL A 239 -1.24 4.98 11.41
N LYS A 240 -1.72 3.79 11.78
CA LYS A 240 -1.37 2.49 11.21
C LYS A 240 -2.63 1.72 10.83
N ILE A 241 -2.45 0.74 9.95
CA ILE A 241 -3.50 -0.23 9.62
C ILE A 241 -3.98 -0.93 10.90
N GLY A 242 -5.31 -1.03 11.05
CA GLY A 242 -5.99 -1.59 12.22
C GLY A 242 -6.37 -0.59 13.31
N ASP A 243 -5.93 0.67 13.21
CA ASP A 243 -6.36 1.75 14.09
C ASP A 243 -7.84 2.13 13.86
N ILE A 244 -8.45 2.79 14.84
CA ILE A 244 -9.87 3.19 14.79
C ILE A 244 -9.95 4.66 14.37
N VAL A 245 -10.87 5.00 13.45
CA VAL A 245 -11.20 6.38 13.08
C VAL A 245 -12.59 6.72 13.59
N MET A 246 -12.71 7.83 14.31
CA MET A 246 -13.96 8.44 14.73
C MET A 246 -14.22 9.66 13.85
N TRP A 247 -15.45 9.83 13.36
CA TRP A 247 -15.82 10.91 12.46
C TRP A 247 -16.91 11.77 13.09
N ASP A 248 -16.78 13.08 12.96
CA ASP A 248 -17.77 14.07 13.39
C ASP A 248 -18.05 15.00 12.21
N TRP A 249 -19.23 14.82 11.63
CA TRP A 249 -19.64 15.52 10.42
C TRP A 249 -20.10 16.94 10.71
N ASN A 250 -20.57 17.21 11.92
CA ASN A 250 -21.25 18.45 12.29
C ASN A 250 -20.50 19.30 13.34
N HIS A 251 -19.32 18.86 13.78
CA HIS A 251 -18.40 19.56 14.69
C HIS A 251 -18.96 19.79 16.09
N ASN A 252 -19.82 18.90 16.56
CA ASN A 252 -20.37 18.99 17.90
C ASN A 252 -19.52 18.26 18.97
N GLY A 253 -18.44 17.59 18.56
CA GLY A 253 -17.55 16.83 19.45
C GLY A 253 -18.07 15.43 19.81
N SER A 254 -19.18 15.00 19.22
CA SER A 254 -19.74 13.66 19.34
C SER A 254 -19.63 12.96 17.99
N PRO A 255 -19.02 11.77 17.90
CA PRO A 255 -18.82 11.11 16.62
C PRO A 255 -20.15 10.64 16.02
N ASP A 256 -20.37 10.97 14.75
CA ASP A 256 -21.48 10.49 13.94
C ASP A 256 -21.18 9.11 13.32
N HIS A 257 -19.89 8.77 13.18
CA HIS A 257 -19.47 7.54 12.51
C HIS A 257 -18.18 6.97 13.10
N VAL A 258 -17.90 5.69 12.83
CA VAL A 258 -16.65 5.03 13.23
C VAL A 258 -16.24 3.97 12.20
N THR A 259 -14.95 3.88 11.90
CA THR A 259 -14.38 2.93 10.91
C THR A 259 -13.04 2.35 11.39
N ILE A 260 -12.51 1.35 10.66
CA ILE A 260 -11.18 0.77 10.90
C ILE A 260 -10.23 1.13 9.76
N VAL A 261 -9.04 1.64 10.07
CA VAL A 261 -7.99 1.93 9.09
C VAL A 261 -7.57 0.65 8.38
N SER A 262 -7.70 0.64 7.06
CA SER A 262 -7.41 -0.49 6.19
C SER A 262 -6.26 -0.23 5.22
N GLU A 263 -5.83 1.01 5.06
CA GLU A 263 -4.66 1.37 4.26
C GLU A 263 -4.07 2.69 4.74
N VAL A 264 -2.75 2.75 4.80
CA VAL A 264 -1.99 3.99 5.03
C VAL A 264 -0.91 4.07 3.97
N THR A 265 -0.97 5.09 3.12
CA THR A 265 -0.01 5.32 2.04
C THR A 265 0.50 6.76 2.09
N LYS A 266 1.48 7.08 1.24
CA LYS A 266 1.92 8.46 1.01
C LYS A 266 1.76 8.79 -0.47
N ASP A 267 1.29 9.99 -0.76
CA ASP A 267 1.31 10.50 -2.13
C ASP A 267 2.72 10.99 -2.54
N ALA A 268 2.86 11.45 -3.78
CA ALA A 268 4.13 11.95 -4.31
C ALA A 268 4.69 13.17 -3.56
N SER A 269 3.85 13.92 -2.83
CA SER A 269 4.29 15.03 -1.98
C SER A 269 4.74 14.58 -0.58
N GLY A 270 4.55 13.30 -0.25
CA GLY A 270 4.81 12.74 1.07
C GLY A 270 3.64 12.89 2.04
N LYS A 271 2.49 13.41 1.60
CA LYS A 271 1.28 13.51 2.43
C LYS A 271 0.74 12.12 2.72
N VAL A 272 0.44 11.86 3.99
CA VAL A 272 -0.17 10.61 4.43
C VAL A 272 -1.64 10.55 4.00
N LEU A 273 -1.99 9.51 3.26
CA LEU A 273 -3.35 9.17 2.86
C LEU A 273 -3.82 7.98 3.70
N ILE A 274 -5.02 8.10 4.26
CA ILE A 274 -5.61 7.08 5.12
C ILE A 274 -6.91 6.62 4.49
N ARG A 275 -7.09 5.31 4.35
CA ARG A 275 -8.37 4.71 3.98
C ARG A 275 -8.84 3.74 5.04
N SER A 276 -10.16 3.58 5.12
CA SER A 276 -10.79 2.77 6.15
C SER A 276 -11.87 1.84 5.61
N ALA A 277 -12.04 0.68 6.24
CA ALA A 277 -13.16 -0.20 6.04
C ALA A 277 -14.37 0.30 6.84
N SER A 278 -15.53 0.39 6.19
CA SER A 278 -16.73 1.03 6.74
C SER A 278 -17.98 0.22 6.48
N HIS A 279 -18.90 0.22 7.46
CA HIS A 279 -20.33 0.01 7.25
C HIS A 279 -21.05 1.37 7.13
N ASN A 280 -22.34 1.39 6.76
CA ASN A 280 -23.21 2.57 6.56
C ASN A 280 -22.76 3.57 5.50
N GLU A 281 -21.64 3.29 4.86
CA GLU A 281 -21.04 3.93 3.70
C GLU A 281 -20.09 2.86 3.11
N ASP A 282 -20.68 1.70 2.81
CA ASP A 282 -20.00 0.40 2.73
C ASP A 282 -18.83 0.39 1.74
N GLY A 283 -17.64 0.02 2.22
CA GLY A 283 -16.47 -0.10 1.38
C GLY A 283 -15.19 -0.42 2.14
N PRO A 284 -14.26 -1.17 1.53
CA PRO A 284 -13.02 -1.60 2.19
C PRO A 284 -11.97 -0.49 2.34
N TYR A 285 -12.05 0.55 1.51
CA TYR A 285 -11.03 1.59 1.37
C TYR A 285 -11.66 2.98 1.16
N ARG A 286 -12.50 3.42 2.11
CA ARG A 286 -13.08 4.77 2.13
C ARG A 286 -11.99 5.79 2.46
N ASP A 287 -11.77 6.74 1.55
CA ASP A 287 -10.71 7.74 1.66
C ASP A 287 -11.07 8.83 2.68
N LEU A 288 -10.19 9.06 3.65
CA LEU A 288 -10.48 9.99 4.74
C LEU A 288 -10.71 11.42 4.26
N ASP A 289 -9.92 11.91 3.32
CA ASP A 289 -10.04 13.28 2.86
C ASP A 289 -11.28 13.47 1.99
N GLU A 290 -11.63 12.48 1.18
CA GLU A 290 -12.91 12.48 0.45
C GLU A 290 -14.11 12.56 1.41
N MET A 291 -14.08 11.78 2.50
CA MET A 291 -15.17 11.74 3.49
C MET A 291 -15.39 13.12 4.13
N ILE A 292 -14.33 13.82 4.58
CA ILE A 292 -14.46 15.10 5.30
C ILE A 292 -14.48 16.35 4.40
N THR A 293 -14.06 16.25 3.14
CA THR A 293 -14.01 17.42 2.23
C THR A 293 -15.06 17.39 1.13
N VAL A 294 -15.49 16.20 0.69
CA VAL A 294 -16.44 16.03 -0.42
C VAL A 294 -17.79 15.52 0.07
N GLN A 295 -17.81 14.43 0.84
CA GLN A 295 -19.05 13.78 1.24
C GLN A 295 -19.73 14.50 2.42
N HIS A 296 -18.93 14.90 3.40
CA HIS A 296 -19.36 15.68 4.55
C HIS A 296 -18.53 16.97 4.65
N PRO A 297 -18.71 17.93 3.73
CA PRO A 297 -17.85 19.09 3.63
C PRO A 297 -17.76 19.86 4.94
N GLY A 298 -16.52 20.02 5.40
CA GLY A 298 -16.21 20.70 6.63
C GLY A 298 -15.97 19.75 7.78
N GLY A 299 -16.45 18.49 7.74
CA GLY A 299 -16.33 17.46 8.78
C GLY A 299 -14.92 17.26 9.35
N THR A 300 -14.84 16.62 10.51
CA THR A 300 -13.57 16.30 11.19
C THR A 300 -13.50 14.84 11.61
N ALA A 301 -12.31 14.41 12.02
CA ALA A 301 -12.08 13.07 12.53
C ALA A 301 -10.96 13.05 13.58
N TRP A 302 -10.89 11.97 14.34
CA TRP A 302 -9.76 11.66 15.21
C TRP A 302 -9.53 10.16 15.25
N PHE A 303 -8.41 9.75 15.81
CA PHE A 303 -7.98 8.36 15.83
C PHE A 303 -7.84 7.84 17.25
N HIS A 304 -8.04 6.53 17.41
CA HIS A 304 -7.50 5.76 18.52
C HIS A 304 -6.45 4.80 17.96
N THR A 305 -5.17 5.05 18.25
CA THR A 305 -4.05 4.26 17.74
C THR A 305 -3.57 3.25 18.77
N PHE A 306 -3.20 2.05 18.31
CA PHE A 306 -2.72 0.96 19.17
C PHE A 306 -1.21 1.04 19.46
N ASP A 307 -0.78 2.09 20.15
CA ASP A 307 0.64 2.40 20.37
C ASP A 307 0.97 3.09 21.71
N ALA A 308 0.09 2.99 22.71
CA ALA A 308 0.34 3.52 24.06
C ALA A 308 1.30 2.65 24.89
#